data_AF-A0A2G8KLR8-F1
#
_entry.id   AF-A0A2G8KLR8-F1
#
_cell.length_a   1.000
_cell.length_b   1.000
_cell.length_c   1.000
_cell.angle_alpha   90.00
_cell.angle_beta   90.00
_cell.angle_gamma   90.00
#
_symmetry.space_group_name_H-M   'P 1'
#
loop_
_entity.id
_entity.type
_entity.pdbx_description
1 polymer ?
#
loop_
_entity_poly.entity_id
_entity_poly.type
_entity_poly.pdbx_seq_one_letter_code
_entity_poly.pdbx_strand_id
1 'polypeptide(L)'
;MVSKTFLDFPYVPVVDGTFIPETPRTAFERQTFKPAEILLGSNLNEAMFFFIYEVVNFNRTTSTLFGQEPQLTRDDYLDSLKYVFGNANSFGLDAIAFQYTDWLDPYDPVKLKDGVNLQR
;
A
#
# COMPACT_ATOMS: atom_id res chain seq x y z
N MET A 1 4.44 -11.16 18.47
CA MET A 1 4.88 -10.75 17.13
C MET A 1 3.82 -9.79 16.63
N VAL A 2 4.13 -8.49 16.59
CA VAL A 2 3.18 -7.46 16.16
C VAL A 2 3.69 -6.98 14.80
N SER A 3 2.86 -7.05 13.75
CA SER A 3 3.18 -6.45 12.46
C SER A 3 3.43 -4.96 12.69
N LYS A 4 4.57 -4.45 12.23
CA LYS A 4 4.94 -3.06 12.49
C LYS A 4 4.36 -2.09 11.47
N THR A 5 3.98 -2.61 10.29
CA THR A 5 3.50 -1.80 9.16
C THR A 5 2.56 -2.59 8.24
N PHE A 6 1.90 -1.87 7.34
CA PHE A 6 1.20 -2.42 6.19
C PHE A 6 2.14 -3.34 5.37
N LEU A 7 1.63 -4.52 5.01
CA LEU A 7 2.36 -5.61 4.30
C LEU A 7 3.52 -6.26 5.08
N ASP A 8 3.57 -6.12 6.40
CA ASP A 8 4.53 -6.84 7.24
C ASP A 8 4.04 -8.26 7.58
N PHE A 9 4.33 -9.21 6.69
CA PHE A 9 3.96 -10.62 6.86
C PHE A 9 4.96 -11.35 7.76
N PRO A 10 4.50 -12.18 8.72
CA PRO A 10 5.35 -12.74 9.77
C PRO A 10 6.41 -13.73 9.26
N TYR A 11 6.15 -14.40 8.14
CA TYR A 11 7.06 -15.37 7.53
C TYR A 11 7.08 -15.15 6.02
N VAL A 12 8.21 -14.66 5.51
CA VAL A 12 8.44 -14.36 4.09
C VAL A 12 9.72 -15.06 3.61
N PRO A 13 9.92 -15.21 2.29
CA PRO A 13 11.16 -15.79 1.76
C PRO A 13 12.42 -15.05 2.23
N VAL A 14 13.50 -15.80 2.49
CA VAL A 14 14.82 -15.28 2.90
C VAL A 14 15.92 -15.83 2.00
N VAL A 15 17.08 -15.18 1.95
CA VAL A 15 18.27 -15.69 1.26
C VAL A 15 18.83 -16.84 2.07
N ASP A 16 18.64 -18.06 1.59
CA ASP A 16 19.03 -19.31 2.27
C ASP A 16 20.32 -19.91 1.70
N GLY A 17 20.80 -19.41 0.56
CA GLY A 17 21.98 -19.94 -0.12
C GLY A 17 21.71 -21.19 -0.96
N THR A 18 20.48 -21.72 -0.98
CA THR A 18 20.12 -22.92 -1.75
C THR A 18 19.00 -22.68 -2.75
N PHE A 19 17.81 -22.29 -2.28
CA PHE A 19 16.69 -21.94 -3.15
C PHE A 19 16.79 -20.49 -3.63
N ILE A 20 17.09 -19.55 -2.72
CA ILE A 20 17.38 -18.15 -3.00
C ILE A 20 18.88 -17.91 -2.67
N PRO A 21 19.76 -18.03 -3.68
CA PRO A 21 21.21 -17.94 -3.46
C PRO A 21 21.70 -16.50 -3.23
N GLU A 22 20.98 -15.51 -3.75
CA GLU A 22 21.30 -14.08 -3.62
C GLU A 22 20.03 -13.23 -3.59
N THR A 23 20.15 -11.93 -3.29
CA THR A 23 18.98 -11.05 -3.24
C THR A 23 18.36 -10.88 -4.63
N PRO A 24 17.02 -10.71 -4.76
CA PRO A 24 16.37 -10.48 -6.05
C PRO A 24 16.94 -9.28 -6.82
N ARG A 25 17.37 -8.22 -6.11
CA ARG A 25 18.01 -7.04 -6.72
C ARG A 25 19.33 -7.43 -7.40
N THR A 26 20.21 -8.13 -6.68
CA THR A 26 21.49 -8.60 -7.23
C THR A 26 21.27 -9.55 -8.39
N ALA A 27 20.29 -10.45 -8.28
CA ALA A 27 19.99 -11.39 -9.35
C ALA A 27 19.48 -10.69 -10.62
N PHE A 28 18.68 -9.64 -10.46
CA PHE A 28 18.21 -8.80 -11.56
C PHE A 28 19.37 -8.05 -12.24
N GLU A 29 20.24 -7.40 -11.46
CA GLU A 29 21.40 -6.66 -11.97
C GLU A 29 22.39 -7.56 -12.73
N ARG A 30 22.61 -8.79 -12.24
CA ARG A 30 23.51 -9.78 -12.85
C ARG A 30 22.85 -10.64 -13.93
N GLN A 31 21.55 -10.45 -14.15
CA GLN A 31 20.74 -11.26 -15.06
C GLN A 31 20.79 -12.77 -14.75
N THR A 32 20.90 -13.14 -13.47
CA THR A 32 20.97 -14.52 -12.99
C THR A 32 19.56 -15.09 -12.75
N PHE A 33 18.70 -14.93 -13.75
CA PHE A 33 17.35 -15.49 -13.77
C PHE A 33 17.09 -16.21 -15.10
N LYS A 34 16.03 -17.02 -15.14
CA LYS A 34 15.70 -17.80 -16.33
C LYS A 34 15.39 -16.86 -17.52
N PRO A 35 16.07 -17.00 -18.67
CA PRO A 35 15.67 -16.30 -19.89
C PRO A 35 14.39 -16.94 -20.44
N ALA A 36 13.28 -16.22 -20.32
CA ALA A 36 11.97 -16.67 -20.79
C ALA A 36 11.09 -15.46 -21.12
N GLU A 37 10.10 -15.69 -21.99
CA GLU A 37 9.02 -14.73 -22.21
C GLU A 37 8.16 -14.62 -20.95
N ILE A 38 7.78 -13.40 -20.58
CA ILE A 38 6.96 -13.11 -19.40
C ILE A 38 5.67 -12.41 -19.84
N LEU A 39 4.56 -12.79 -19.23
CA LEU A 39 3.29 -12.08 -19.32
C LEU A 39 2.93 -11.59 -17.93
N LEU A 40 2.89 -10.27 -17.75
CA LEU A 40 2.61 -9.61 -16.47
C LEU A 40 1.45 -8.64 -16.63
N GLY A 41 0.71 -8.42 -15.55
CA GLY A 41 -0.38 -7.46 -15.46
C GLY A 41 -0.71 -7.13 -14.01
N SER A 42 -1.39 -6.01 -13.81
CA SER A 42 -1.87 -5.53 -12.51
C SER A 42 -3.37 -5.31 -12.57
N ASN A 43 -4.02 -5.29 -11.41
CA ASN A 43 -5.42 -4.89 -11.31
C ASN A 43 -5.52 -3.40 -11.02
N LEU A 44 -6.67 -2.79 -11.33
CA LEU A 44 -6.89 -1.37 -11.02
C LEU A 44 -6.77 -1.13 -9.50
N ASN A 45 -7.47 -1.92 -8.68
CA ASN A 45 -7.63 -1.71 -7.23
C ASN A 45 -6.88 -2.77 -6.37
N GLU A 46 -5.55 -2.81 -6.41
CA GLU A 46 -4.77 -3.86 -5.72
C GLU A 46 -4.76 -3.76 -4.20
N ALA A 47 -4.69 -2.54 -3.65
CA ALA A 47 -4.49 -2.35 -2.21
C ALA A 47 -5.81 -2.34 -1.40
N MET A 48 -6.97 -2.23 -2.07
CA MET A 48 -8.29 -2.19 -1.42
C MET A 48 -8.55 -3.41 -0.53
N PHE A 49 -8.06 -4.59 -0.91
CA PHE A 49 -8.19 -5.80 -0.09
C PHE A 49 -7.53 -5.64 1.28
N PHE A 50 -6.36 -5.00 1.34
CA PHE A 50 -5.59 -4.85 2.59
C PHE A 50 -6.17 -3.75 3.50
N PHE A 51 -6.69 -2.65 2.96
CA PHE A 51 -7.21 -1.55 3.80
C PHE A 51 -8.43 -1.93 4.63
N ILE A 52 -9.26 -2.85 4.15
CA ILE A 52 -10.41 -3.36 4.91
C ILE A 52 -9.99 -4.05 6.22
N TYR A 53 -8.73 -4.48 6.33
CA TYR A 53 -8.18 -5.15 7.52
C TYR A 53 -7.27 -4.27 8.34
N GLU A 54 -6.59 -3.32 7.69
CA GLU A 54 -5.43 -2.66 8.27
C GLU A 54 -5.65 -1.17 8.60
N VAL A 55 -6.57 -0.47 7.92
CA VAL A 55 -6.74 0.98 8.14
C VAL A 55 -7.80 1.25 9.21
N VAL A 56 -7.37 1.91 10.28
CA VAL A 56 -8.23 2.36 11.38
C VAL A 56 -9.34 3.26 10.82
N ASN A 57 -10.58 3.05 11.26
CA ASN A 57 -11.79 3.75 10.82
C ASN A 57 -12.29 3.43 9.39
N PHE A 58 -11.64 2.53 8.65
CA PHE A 58 -12.24 1.95 7.44
C PHE A 58 -13.28 0.90 7.83
N ASN A 59 -14.41 1.35 8.37
CA ASN A 59 -15.41 0.50 8.99
C ASN A 59 -16.03 -0.47 7.96
N ARG A 60 -15.82 -1.78 8.17
CA ARG A 60 -16.47 -2.86 7.40
C ARG A 60 -17.99 -2.79 7.44
N THR A 61 -18.56 -2.28 8.53
CA THR A 61 -19.97 -2.46 8.89
C THR A 61 -20.85 -1.31 8.41
N THR A 62 -20.32 -0.13 8.12
CA THR A 62 -21.13 1.02 7.65
C THR A 62 -21.13 1.17 6.13
N SER A 63 -20.07 0.79 5.44
CA SER A 63 -19.95 0.98 3.99
C SER A 63 -20.57 -0.13 3.14
N THR A 64 -20.60 -1.37 3.64
CA THR A 64 -21.09 -2.51 2.84
C THR A 64 -22.48 -3.00 3.21
N LEU A 65 -23.01 -2.67 4.40
CA LEU A 65 -24.33 -3.14 4.84
C LEU A 65 -25.47 -2.13 4.62
N PHE A 66 -25.17 -0.83 4.45
CA PHE A 66 -26.20 0.25 4.35
C PHE A 66 -25.96 1.31 3.26
N GLY A 67 -24.99 1.11 2.35
CA GLY A 67 -24.84 1.96 1.16
C GLY A 67 -24.31 3.38 1.43
N GLN A 68 -23.56 3.60 2.52
CA GLN A 68 -22.89 4.87 2.77
C GLN A 68 -21.37 4.71 2.68
N GLU A 69 -20.76 5.25 1.63
CA GLU A 69 -19.29 5.30 1.51
C GLU A 69 -18.67 6.00 2.74
N PRO A 70 -17.58 5.48 3.31
CA PRO A 70 -16.89 6.18 4.40
C PRO A 70 -16.38 7.52 3.87
N GLN A 71 -16.79 8.62 4.51
CA GLN A 71 -16.22 9.93 4.18
C GLN A 71 -14.89 10.07 4.93
N LEU A 72 -13.78 9.81 4.25
CA LEU A 72 -12.45 10.06 4.80
C LEU A 72 -12.22 11.56 4.92
N THR A 73 -11.82 12.04 6.10
CA THR A 73 -11.34 13.41 6.25
C THR A 73 -9.86 13.53 5.85
N ARG A 74 -9.37 14.76 5.71
CA ARG A 74 -7.94 14.99 5.43
C ARG A 74 -7.03 14.47 6.55
N ASP A 75 -7.47 14.57 7.79
CA ASP A 75 -6.72 14.07 8.94
C ASP A 75 -6.70 12.54 8.95
N ASP A 76 -7.84 11.89 8.66
CA ASP A 76 -7.91 10.42 8.51
C ASP A 76 -6.97 9.92 7.40
N TYR A 77 -6.86 10.66 6.30
CA TYR A 77 -5.92 10.36 5.21
C TYR A 77 -4.46 10.38 5.70
N LEU A 78 -4.05 11.44 6.41
CA LEU A 78 -2.68 11.56 6.89
C LEU A 78 -2.35 10.51 7.96
N ASP A 79 -3.29 10.22 8.85
CA ASP A 79 -3.15 9.14 9.84
C ASP A 79 -3.07 7.76 9.17
N SER A 80 -3.84 7.55 8.11
CA SER A 80 -3.78 6.33 7.29
C SER A 80 -2.41 6.17 6.64
N LEU A 81 -1.86 7.23 6.04
CA LEU A 81 -0.51 7.18 5.45
C LEU A 81 0.56 6.88 6.51
N LYS A 82 0.45 7.47 7.70
CA LYS A 82 1.37 7.20 8.81
C LYS A 82 1.28 5.76 9.30
N TYR A 83 0.09 5.17 9.32
CA TYR A 83 -0.09 3.76 9.65
C TYR A 83 0.51 2.85 8.57
N VAL A 84 0.17 3.12 7.30
CA VAL A 84 0.63 2.33 6.14
C VAL A 84 2.14 2.39 6.01
N PHE A 85 2.71 3.58 6.09
CA PHE A 85 4.14 3.85 5.94
C PHE A 85 4.82 4.18 7.27
N GLY A 86 4.54 3.40 8.32
CA GLY A 86 5.06 3.67 9.68
C GLY A 86 6.60 3.71 9.79
N ASN A 87 7.33 3.17 8.81
CA ASN A 87 8.79 3.24 8.74
C ASN A 87 9.32 4.48 7.98
N ALA A 88 8.45 5.23 7.30
CA ALA A 88 8.83 6.45 6.59
C ALA A 88 9.03 7.61 7.59
N ASN A 89 10.02 8.47 7.30
CA ASN A 89 10.18 9.72 8.04
C ASN A 89 9.13 10.76 7.59
N SER A 90 9.06 11.91 8.28
CA SER A 90 8.10 12.98 7.96
C SER A 90 8.22 13.44 6.50
N PHE A 91 9.44 13.62 6.00
CA PHE A 91 9.67 14.01 4.61
C PHE A 91 9.10 12.99 3.61
N GLY A 92 9.28 11.70 3.87
CA GLY A 92 8.73 10.63 3.04
C GLY A 92 7.20 10.59 3.09
N LEU A 93 6.61 10.77 4.27
CA LEU A 93 5.15 10.86 4.42
C LEU A 93 4.58 12.07 3.68
N ASP A 94 5.23 13.24 3.78
CA ASP A 94 4.83 14.45 3.06
C ASP A 94 4.93 14.26 1.53
N ALA A 95 5.99 13.58 1.05
CA ALA A 95 6.15 13.28 -0.36
C ALA A 95 5.07 12.31 -0.88
N ILE A 96 4.72 11.29 -0.10
CA ILE A 96 3.63 10.36 -0.43
C ILE A 96 2.29 11.10 -0.46
N ALA A 97 2.01 11.89 0.59
CA ALA A 97 0.80 12.71 0.66
C ALA A 97 0.71 13.66 -0.54
N PHE A 98 1.82 14.28 -0.92
CA PHE A 98 1.88 15.17 -2.07
C PHE A 98 1.58 14.45 -3.38
N GLN A 99 2.13 13.25 -3.56
CA GLN A 99 1.99 12.47 -4.78
C GLN A 99 0.57 11.94 -5.00
N TYR A 100 -0.14 11.59 -3.92
CA TYR A 100 -1.45 10.93 -3.96
C TYR A 100 -2.61 11.82 -3.49
N THR A 101 -2.38 13.11 -3.32
CA THR A 101 -3.46 14.09 -3.16
C THR A 101 -3.90 14.58 -4.53
N ASP A 102 -5.19 14.48 -4.83
CA ASP A 102 -5.77 15.17 -5.98
C ASP A 102 -5.82 16.68 -5.66
N TRP A 103 -4.93 17.45 -6.29
CA TRP A 103 -4.82 18.89 -6.03
C TRP A 103 -5.94 19.72 -6.65
N LEU A 104 -6.79 19.13 -7.51
CA LEU A 104 -7.99 19.80 -8.01
C LEU A 104 -9.10 19.81 -6.95
N ASP A 105 -9.19 18.76 -6.15
CA ASP A 105 -10.14 18.66 -5.03
C ASP A 105 -9.52 17.92 -3.82
N PRO A 106 -8.64 18.59 -3.05
CA PRO A 106 -7.81 17.95 -2.03
C PRO A 106 -8.57 17.52 -0.77
N TYR A 107 -9.86 17.86 -0.68
CA TYR A 107 -10.72 17.53 0.45
C TYR A 107 -11.88 16.61 0.06
N ASP A 108 -11.99 16.21 -1.21
CA ASP A 108 -13.02 15.26 -1.64
C ASP A 108 -12.79 13.89 -0.97
N PRO A 109 -13.78 13.34 -0.24
CA PRO A 109 -13.61 12.10 0.50
C PRO A 109 -13.34 10.88 -0.38
N VAL A 110 -13.84 10.85 -1.62
CA VAL A 110 -13.61 9.76 -2.57
C VAL A 110 -12.17 9.82 -3.08
N LYS A 111 -11.69 11.02 -3.44
CA LYS A 111 -10.30 11.23 -3.85
C LYS A 111 -9.30 10.94 -2.74
N LEU A 112 -9.63 11.27 -1.49
CA LEU A 112 -8.79 10.91 -0.34
C LEU A 112 -8.71 9.39 -0.15
N LYS A 113 -9.83 8.68 -0.30
CA LYS A 113 -9.85 7.20 -0.29
C LYS A 113 -9.01 6.62 -1.42
N ASP A 114 -9.13 7.13 -2.63
CA ASP A 114 -8.32 6.68 -3.78
C ASP A 114 -6.83 6.96 -3.55
N GLY A 115 -6.51 8.10 -2.92
CA GLY A 115 -5.14 8.45 -2.53
C GLY A 115 -4.55 7.51 -1.47
N VAL A 116 -5.34 7.06 -0.48
CA VAL A 116 -4.90 5.99 0.44
C VAL A 116 -4.65 4.70 -0.35
N ASN A 117 -5.46 4.42 -1.37
CA ASN A 117 -5.29 3.30 -2.29
C ASN A 117 -4.15 3.45 -3.30
N LEU A 118 -3.35 4.50 -3.16
CA LEU A 118 -2.20 4.79 -4.04
C LEU A 118 -2.62 4.83 -5.52
N GLN A 119 -3.84 5.30 -5.76
CA GLN A 119 -4.37 5.56 -7.08
C GLN A 119 -4.33 7.05 -7.39
N ARG A 120 -4.28 7.36 -8.68
CA ARG A 120 -4.25 8.71 -9.21
C ARG A 120 -5.41 8.93 -10.15
#